data_AF-A0A1Q2SKR2-F1
#
_entry.id   AF-A0A1Q2SKR2-F1
#
_cell.length_a   1.000
_cell.length_b   1.000
_cell.length_c   1.000
_cell.angle_alpha   90.00
_cell.angle_beta   90.00
_cell.angle_gamma   90.00
#
_symmetry.space_group_name_H-M   'P 1'
#
loop_
_entity.id
_entity.type
_entity.pdbx_description
1 polymer ?
#
loop_
_entity_poly.entity_id
_entity_poly.type
_entity_poly.pdbx_seq_one_letter_code
_entity_poly.pdbx_strand_id
1 'polypeptide(L)'
;MKTFIRILAVMGVIAGLAGCPQIDSYKYMAFDEKGEAAPRTIEAAKARFKDKTLVVGQTTKDDLRKLLGTPETLRADEKGRQIYVYVKNVRTKGFSEQMGTTYIARYTLDAEGILFDKQYWAQPMAVDD
;
A
#
# COMPACT_ATOMS: atom_id res chain seq x y z
N MET A 1 26.07 -62.30 -28.06
CA MET A 1 24.62 -62.57 -27.92
C MET A 1 24.31 -62.78 -26.45
N LYS A 2 23.16 -62.25 -25.99
CA LYS A 2 22.50 -62.44 -24.68
C LYS A 2 23.11 -61.69 -23.48
N THR A 3 22.39 -61.07 -22.54
CA THR A 3 21.01 -60.55 -22.41
C THR A 3 21.03 -59.68 -21.14
N PHE A 4 20.35 -58.54 -21.13
CA PHE A 4 20.09 -57.73 -19.94
C PHE A 4 19.29 -58.51 -18.88
N ILE A 5 19.73 -58.51 -17.62
CA ILE A 5 18.93 -59.01 -16.48
C ILE A 5 18.67 -57.84 -15.53
N ARG A 6 17.39 -57.48 -15.44
CA ARG A 6 16.81 -56.54 -14.48
C ARG A 6 16.77 -57.19 -13.10
N ILE A 7 17.29 -56.53 -12.07
CA ILE A 7 16.99 -56.89 -10.67
C ILE A 7 16.05 -55.82 -10.11
N LEU A 8 14.76 -56.16 -10.11
CA LEU A 8 13.73 -55.52 -9.30
C LEU A 8 14.01 -55.84 -7.84
N ALA A 9 14.29 -54.83 -7.02
CA ALA A 9 14.25 -54.96 -5.57
C ALA A 9 12.80 -54.72 -5.09
N VAL A 10 12.13 -55.82 -4.80
CA VAL A 10 10.86 -55.87 -4.07
C VAL A 10 11.13 -55.61 -2.59
N MET A 11 10.79 -54.43 -2.10
CA MET A 11 10.50 -54.20 -0.68
C MET A 11 8.98 -54.00 -0.61
N GLY A 12 8.19 -54.88 -0.01
CA GLY A 12 8.39 -55.44 1.32
C GLY A 12 7.44 -54.71 2.28
N VAL A 13 6.14 -54.84 2.02
CA VAL A 13 5.06 -54.31 2.86
C VAL A 13 4.86 -55.26 4.03
N ILE A 14 5.05 -54.78 5.26
CA ILE A 14 4.37 -55.35 6.42
C ILE A 14 3.50 -54.23 7.02
N ALA A 15 2.20 -54.44 6.87
CA ALA A 15 1.15 -53.64 7.48
C ALA A 15 1.08 -53.91 8.99
N GLY A 16 1.07 -52.84 9.78
CA GLY A 16 0.58 -52.84 11.15
C GLY A 16 -0.62 -51.89 11.23
N LEU A 17 -1.83 -52.43 11.05
CA LEU A 17 -3.09 -51.73 11.26
C LEU A 17 -3.40 -51.71 12.77
N ALA A 18 -3.43 -50.53 13.38
CA ALA A 18 -4.32 -50.22 14.50
C ALA A 18 -4.47 -48.70 14.67
N GLY A 19 -5.59 -48.17 14.20
CA GLY A 19 -6.27 -47.00 14.78
C GLY A 19 -5.83 -45.60 14.33
N CYS A 20 -6.54 -45.03 13.35
CA CYS A 20 -6.75 -43.56 13.32
C CYS A 20 -7.75 -43.19 14.43
N PRO A 21 -7.60 -42.03 15.08
CA PRO A 21 -8.14 -40.83 14.45
C PRO A 21 -7.11 -39.71 14.35
N GLN A 22 -7.28 -38.95 13.27
CA GLN A 22 -6.70 -37.64 13.04
C GLN A 22 -6.93 -36.76 14.27
N ILE A 23 -5.84 -36.31 14.89
CA ILE A 23 -5.82 -35.06 15.63
C ILE A 23 -4.75 -34.24 14.91
N ASP A 24 -5.25 -33.31 14.09
CA ASP A 24 -4.51 -32.29 13.35
C ASP A 24 -3.29 -31.80 14.13
N SER A 25 -2.12 -32.33 13.81
CA SER A 25 -0.86 -31.78 14.27
C SER A 25 -0.66 -30.45 13.55
N TYR A 26 -1.11 -29.40 14.23
CA TYR A 26 -0.72 -28.00 14.08
C TYR A 26 -0.87 -27.43 12.67
N LYS A 27 -2.10 -27.06 12.31
CA LYS A 27 -2.29 -25.84 11.51
C LYS A 27 -2.04 -24.62 12.38
N TYR A 28 -0.78 -24.38 12.75
CA TYR A 28 -0.30 -23.02 12.66
C TYR A 28 0.09 -22.86 11.19
N MET A 29 -0.89 -22.48 10.36
CA MET A 29 -0.54 -21.73 9.16
C MET A 29 0.14 -20.47 9.69
N ALA A 30 1.47 -20.49 9.77
CA ALA A 30 2.24 -19.28 9.78
C ALA A 30 1.85 -18.58 8.48
N PHE A 31 0.91 -17.64 8.59
CA PHE A 31 0.71 -16.63 7.57
C PHE A 31 2.01 -15.81 7.57
N ASP A 32 2.98 -16.23 6.77
CA ASP A 32 4.28 -15.56 6.57
C ASP A 32 4.15 -14.21 5.84
N GLU A 33 2.94 -13.70 5.60
CA GLU A 33 2.73 -12.32 5.19
C GLU A 33 2.65 -11.42 6.42
N LYS A 34 3.83 -11.07 6.96
CA LYS A 34 3.95 -9.84 7.74
C LYS A 34 3.45 -8.70 6.85
N GLY A 35 2.27 -8.16 7.14
CA GLY A 35 1.71 -7.05 6.38
C GLY A 35 2.68 -5.88 6.40
N GLU A 36 3.39 -5.67 5.29
CA GLU A 36 4.40 -4.63 5.17
C GLU A 36 3.71 -3.26 5.20
N ALA A 37 4.21 -2.34 6.04
CA ALA A 37 3.65 -1.01 6.14
C ALA A 37 3.71 -0.32 4.76
N ALA A 38 2.64 0.39 4.39
CA ALA A 38 2.60 1.08 3.11
C ALA A 38 3.79 2.06 2.96
N PRO A 39 4.47 2.08 1.79
CA PRO A 39 5.74 2.77 1.61
C PRO A 39 5.62 4.27 1.85
N ARG A 40 6.53 4.82 2.66
CA ARG A 40 6.55 6.24 3.03
C ARG A 40 7.44 7.06 2.11
N THR A 41 7.29 6.86 0.80
CA THR A 41 8.10 7.55 -0.22
C THR A 41 7.29 8.62 -0.96
N ILE A 42 7.99 9.58 -1.56
CA ILE A 42 7.39 10.62 -2.41
C ILE A 42 6.66 10.00 -3.60
N GLU A 43 7.24 8.98 -4.24
CA GLU A 43 6.63 8.29 -5.38
C GLU A 43 5.34 7.56 -4.98
N ALA A 44 5.32 6.94 -3.80
CA ALA A 44 4.11 6.35 -3.25
C ALA A 44 3.03 7.42 -2.98
N ALA A 45 3.42 8.59 -2.44
CA ALA A 45 2.50 9.72 -2.27
C ALA A 45 1.93 10.21 -3.61
N LYS A 46 2.78 10.47 -4.61
CA LYS A 46 2.34 10.89 -5.96
C LYS A 46 1.34 9.92 -6.58
N ALA A 47 1.59 8.61 -6.45
CA ALA A 47 0.69 7.57 -6.95
C ALA A 47 -0.71 7.66 -6.32
N ARG A 48 -0.83 8.10 -5.06
CA ARG A 48 -2.12 8.29 -4.40
C ARG A 48 -2.88 9.53 -4.88
N PHE A 49 -2.21 10.51 -5.48
CA PHE A 49 -2.80 11.79 -5.85
C PHE A 49 -2.86 12.06 -7.36
N LYS A 50 -2.76 11.02 -8.21
CA LYS A 50 -2.88 11.14 -9.68
C LYS A 50 -1.94 12.21 -10.27
N ASP A 51 -0.72 12.33 -9.73
CA ASP A 51 0.24 13.38 -10.07
C ASP A 51 0.43 13.58 -11.59
N LYS A 52 0.40 12.50 -12.38
CA LYS A 52 0.57 12.53 -13.84
C LYS A 52 -0.49 13.35 -14.59
N THR A 53 -1.66 13.58 -13.99
CA THR A 53 -2.74 14.39 -14.59
C THR A 53 -2.72 15.85 -14.15
N LEU A 54 -1.84 16.22 -13.21
CA LEU A 54 -1.79 17.55 -12.60
C LEU A 54 -0.52 18.27 -13.09
N VAL A 55 -0.71 19.19 -14.03
CA VAL A 55 0.34 19.90 -14.75
C VAL A 55 0.41 21.34 -14.27
N VAL A 56 1.57 21.75 -13.77
CA VAL A 56 1.85 23.12 -13.34
C VAL A 56 1.68 24.08 -14.52
N GLY A 57 1.04 25.22 -14.28
CA GLY A 57 0.71 26.24 -15.27
C GLY A 57 -0.50 25.92 -16.16
N GLN A 58 -1.14 24.76 -15.99
CA GLN A 58 -2.29 24.35 -16.81
C GLN A 58 -3.48 23.89 -15.97
N THR A 59 -3.24 23.14 -14.90
CA THR A 59 -4.29 22.63 -14.03
C THR A 59 -4.94 23.76 -13.26
N THR A 60 -6.27 23.85 -13.35
CA THR A 60 -7.05 24.86 -12.62
C THR A 60 -7.46 24.37 -11.23
N LYS A 61 -7.94 25.30 -10.40
CA LYS A 61 -8.64 25.00 -9.15
C LYS A 61 -9.78 23.99 -9.31
N ASP A 62 -10.58 24.12 -10.37
CA ASP A 62 -11.73 23.24 -10.60
C ASP A 62 -11.28 21.84 -11.04
N ASP A 63 -10.18 21.73 -11.79
CA ASP A 63 -9.58 20.43 -12.12
C ASP A 63 -9.10 19.71 -10.86
N LEU A 64 -8.43 20.41 -9.94
CA LEU A 64 -8.01 19.83 -8.65
C LEU A 64 -9.22 19.30 -7.87
N ARG A 65 -10.30 20.08 -7.79
CA ARG A 65 -11.53 19.66 -7.10
C ARG A 65 -12.21 18.48 -7.78
N LYS A 66 -12.25 18.46 -9.11
CA LYS A 66 -12.83 17.36 -9.88
C LYS A 66 -12.02 16.07 -9.73
N LEU A 67 -10.70 16.15 -9.68
CA LEU A 67 -9.81 14.98 -9.66
C LEU A 67 -9.59 14.42 -8.26
N LEU A 68 -9.49 15.30 -7.26
CA LEU A 68 -9.08 14.98 -5.89
C LEU A 68 -10.18 15.20 -4.85
N GLY A 69 -11.27 15.88 -5.20
CA GLY A 69 -12.34 16.26 -4.28
C GLY A 69 -12.03 17.54 -3.50
N THR A 70 -12.64 17.65 -2.32
CA THR A 70 -12.45 18.80 -1.43
C THR A 70 -11.14 18.66 -0.64
N PRO A 71 -10.30 19.71 -0.58
CA PRO A 71 -9.09 19.69 0.25
C PRO A 71 -9.46 19.67 1.75
N GLU A 72 -8.60 19.07 2.58
CA GLU A 72 -8.76 19.14 4.04
C GLU A 72 -8.43 20.53 4.58
N THR A 73 -7.45 21.21 3.99
CA THR A 73 -7.06 22.55 4.42
C THR A 73 -6.94 23.46 3.22
N LEU A 74 -7.56 24.63 3.33
CA LEU A 74 -7.44 25.75 2.40
C LEU A 74 -6.81 26.93 3.15
N ARG A 75 -5.67 27.42 2.67
CA ARG A 75 -5.00 28.62 3.21
C ARG A 75 -4.67 29.58 2.07
N ALA A 76 -4.46 30.84 2.39
CA ALA A 76 -3.77 31.77 1.51
C ALA A 76 -2.38 32.05 2.10
N ASP A 77 -1.38 32.21 1.25
CA ASP A 77 -0.07 32.71 1.68
C ASP A 77 -0.02 34.25 1.67
N GLU A 78 1.10 34.80 2.14
CA GLU A 78 1.33 36.26 2.20
C GLU A 78 1.33 36.94 0.82
N LYS A 79 1.42 36.17 -0.27
CA LYS A 79 1.39 36.65 -1.65
C LYS A 79 0.00 36.48 -2.29
N GLY A 80 -1.02 36.09 -1.52
CA GLY A 80 -2.37 35.85 -2.01
C GLY A 80 -2.54 34.54 -2.78
N ARG A 81 -1.53 33.66 -2.79
CA ARG A 81 -1.61 32.34 -3.44
C ARG A 81 -2.43 31.39 -2.59
N GLN A 82 -3.27 30.58 -3.21
CA GLN A 82 -4.12 29.64 -2.49
C GLN A 82 -3.39 28.30 -2.30
N ILE A 83 -3.40 27.77 -1.09
CA ILE A 83 -2.76 26.50 -0.73
C ILE A 83 -3.84 25.48 -0.39
N TYR A 84 -3.86 24.39 -1.13
CA TYR A 84 -4.77 23.27 -0.98
C TYR A 84 -3.98 22.07 -0.46
N VAL A 85 -4.38 21.55 0.70
CA VAL A 85 -3.78 20.34 1.28
C VAL A 85 -4.77 19.20 1.20
N TYR A 86 -4.32 18.08 0.64
CA TYR A 86 -5.06 16.84 0.54
C TYR A 86 -4.34 15.75 1.33
N VAL A 87 -5.11 14.97 2.07
CA VAL A 87 -4.59 13.91 2.92
C VAL A 87 -5.28 12.60 2.56
N LYS A 88 -4.50 11.51 2.49
CA LYS A 88 -4.99 10.16 2.24
C LYS A 88 -4.36 9.20 3.23
N ASN A 89 -5.20 8.57 4.04
CA ASN A 89 -4.79 7.62 5.06
C ASN A 89 -4.91 6.18 4.53
N VAL A 90 -3.84 5.41 4.65
CA VAL A 90 -3.82 3.97 4.32
C VAL A 90 -3.50 3.20 5.58
N ARG A 91 -4.46 2.40 6.07
CA ARG A 91 -4.27 1.51 7.21
C ARG A 91 -3.81 0.14 6.70
N THR A 92 -2.75 -0.38 7.29
CA THR A 92 -2.30 -1.76 7.06
C THR A 92 -2.67 -2.56 8.29
N LYS A 93 -3.46 -3.64 8.13
CA LYS A 93 -3.76 -4.54 9.25
C LYS A 93 -2.59 -5.50 9.42
N GLY A 94 -1.78 -5.30 10.46
CA GLY A 94 -0.76 -6.24 10.93
C GLY A 94 -1.10 -6.73 12.34
N PHE A 95 -0.65 -7.94 12.70
CA PHE A 95 -1.10 -8.70 13.87
C PHE A 95 -0.71 -8.11 15.25
N SER A 96 0.04 -7.01 15.32
CA SER A 96 0.49 -6.45 16.61
C SER A 96 0.41 -4.94 16.78
N GLU A 97 0.30 -4.14 15.71
CA GLU A 97 0.18 -2.67 15.81
C GLU A 97 -0.63 -2.12 14.60
N GLN A 98 -1.47 -1.10 14.82
CA GLN A 98 -2.08 -0.36 13.72
C GLN A 98 -1.00 0.43 12.98
N MET A 99 -0.37 -0.17 11.98
CA MET A 99 0.61 0.53 11.13
C MET A 99 -0.10 1.24 9.99
N GLY A 100 -0.36 2.53 10.21
CA GLY A 100 -0.90 3.42 9.20
C GLY A 100 0.16 4.28 8.52
N THR A 101 -0.11 4.68 7.28
CA THR A 101 0.65 5.71 6.57
C THR A 101 -0.31 6.79 6.08
N THR A 102 0.03 8.04 6.37
CA THR A 102 -0.66 9.23 5.90
C THR A 102 0.13 9.83 4.74
N TYR A 103 -0.47 9.86 3.56
CA TYR A 103 0.07 10.53 2.37
C TYR A 103 -0.52 11.92 2.27
N ILE A 104 0.32 12.91 1.99
CA ILE A 104 -0.09 14.31 1.94
C ILE A 104 0.39 14.92 0.62
N ALA A 105 -0.49 15.68 -0.01
CA ALA A 105 -0.19 16.50 -1.17
C ALA A 105 -0.57 17.96 -0.89
N ARG A 106 0.35 18.87 -1.18
CA ARG A 106 0.13 20.32 -1.13
C ARG A 106 0.19 20.87 -2.54
N TYR A 107 -0.87 21.56 -2.94
CA TYR A 107 -0.95 22.28 -4.21
C TYR A 107 -1.04 23.77 -3.92
N THR A 108 -0.14 24.54 -4.49
CA THR A 108 -0.20 26.00 -4.44
C THR A 108 -0.74 26.49 -5.78
N LEU A 109 -1.83 27.23 -5.73
CA LEU A 109 -2.41 27.93 -6.86
C LEU A 109 -1.98 29.39 -6.82
N ASP A 110 -1.73 29.99 -7.97
CA ASP A 110 -1.54 31.44 -8.07
C ASP A 110 -2.83 32.23 -7.81
N ALA A 111 -2.77 33.55 -7.98
CA ALA A 111 -3.90 34.44 -7.77
C ALA A 111 -5.05 34.20 -8.78
N GLU A 112 -4.75 33.65 -9.95
CA GLU A 112 -5.73 33.31 -10.99
C GLU A 112 -6.35 31.92 -10.77
N GLY A 113 -5.88 31.17 -9.77
CA GLY A 113 -6.37 29.84 -9.45
C GLY A 113 -5.75 28.74 -10.33
N ILE A 114 -4.59 29.01 -10.94
CA ILE A 114 -3.83 28.05 -11.73
C ILE A 114 -2.73 27.41 -10.89
N LEU A 115 -2.52 26.12 -11.07
CA LEU A 115 -1.54 25.35 -10.32
C LEU A 115 -0.12 25.88 -10.55
N PHE A 116 0.49 26.40 -9.49
CA PHE A 116 1.83 26.97 -9.49
C PHE A 116 2.89 26.02 -8.94
N ASP A 117 2.58 25.27 -7.87
CA ASP A 117 3.53 24.33 -7.25
C ASP A 117 2.81 23.11 -6.68
N LYS A 118 3.54 21.98 -6.61
CA LYS A 118 3.06 20.72 -6.05
C LYS A 118 4.13 20.06 -5.17
N GLN A 119 3.73 19.64 -3.97
CA GLN A 119 4.62 19.00 -3.01
C GLN A 119 3.95 17.77 -2.41
N TYR A 120 4.76 16.74 -2.15
CA TYR A 120 4.28 15.43 -1.71
C TYR A 120 5.16 14.90 -0.59
N TRP A 121 4.53 14.28 0.41
CA TRP A 121 5.24 13.56 1.45
C TRP A 121 4.35 12.47 2.06
N ALA A 122 4.96 11.59 2.84
CA ALA A 122 4.28 10.52 3.54
C ALA A 122 4.86 10.42 4.95
N GLN A 123 4.00 10.14 5.92
CA GLN A 123 4.38 10.03 7.33
C GLN A 123 3.61 8.89 8.01
N PRO A 124 4.07 8.38 9.17
CA PRO A 124 3.26 7.49 9.98
C PRO A 124 1.89 8.12 10.26
N MET A 125 0.84 7.31 10.20
CA MET A 125 -0.49 7.77 10.61
C MET A 125 -0.46 8.02 12.12
N ALA A 126 -0.95 9.17 12.55
CA ALA A 126 -1.21 9.40 13.96
C ALA A 126 -2.22 8.33 14.43
N VAL A 127 -1.83 7.55 15.44
CA VAL A 127 -2.76 6.74 16.22
C VAL A 127 -3.26 7.69 17.30
N ASP A 128 -4.51 8.12 17.18
CA ASP A 128 -5.23 8.70 18.31
C ASP A 128 -5.37 7.57 19.34
N ASP A 129 -4.70 7.73 20.49
CA ASP A 129 -4.79 6.84 21.66
C ASP A 129 -6.17 7.00 22.34
#